data_AF-A0A7V5ICC3-F1
#
_entry.id   AF-A0A7V5ICC3-F1
#
_cell.length_a   1.000
_cell.length_b   1.000
_cell.length_c   1.000
_cell.angle_alpha   90.00
_cell.angle_beta   90.00
_cell.angle_gamma   90.00
#
_symmetry.space_group_name_H-M   'P 1'
#
loop_
_entity.id
_entity.type
_entity.pdbx_description
1 polymer ?
#
loop_
_entity_poly.entity_id
_entity_poly.type
_entity_poly.pdbx_seq_one_letter_code
_entity_poly.pdbx_strand_id
1 'polypeptide(L)'
;MSVDDITIEPEEYEKYLTLAYKETKFPKPRTALGLLKKLPVSEMEKLMLTNIKITDDDLRALAHQRASTVQELILKSGQINPERIFIIEPKNLTPEKKENLKNSRVEFSLERFAVKGNASN
;
A
#
# COMPACT_ATOMS: atom_id res chain seq x y z
N MET A 1 -5.54 16.58 -13.72
CA MET A 1 -4.17 16.03 -13.67
C MET A 1 -4.11 15.10 -12.48
N SER A 2 -3.76 13.83 -12.71
CA SER A 2 -3.36 12.95 -11.62
C SER A 2 -1.99 13.39 -11.10
N VAL A 3 -1.66 13.04 -9.87
CA VAL A 3 -0.27 13.15 -9.38
C VAL A 3 0.67 12.24 -10.17
N ASP A 4 0.16 11.15 -10.76
CA ASP A 4 0.91 10.21 -11.57
C ASP A 4 1.37 10.79 -12.92
N ASP A 5 0.75 11.89 -13.35
CA ASP A 5 1.08 12.56 -14.62
C ASP A 5 2.20 13.61 -14.44
N ILE A 6 2.70 13.82 -13.22
CA ILE A 6 3.71 14.82 -12.89
C ILE A 6 5.10 14.18 -12.95
N THR A 7 5.99 14.77 -13.77
CA THR A 7 7.41 14.41 -13.82
C THR A 7 8.23 15.44 -13.05
N ILE A 8 9.15 14.97 -12.18
CA ILE A 8 10.11 15.82 -11.47
C ILE A 8 11.48 15.57 -12.10
N GLU A 9 12.08 16.61 -12.67
CA GLU A 9 13.42 16.50 -13.26
C GLU A 9 14.49 16.36 -12.16
N PRO A 10 15.64 15.72 -12.45
CA PRO A 10 16.71 15.50 -11.46
C PRO A 10 17.17 16.80 -10.77
N GLU A 11 17.22 17.92 -11.50
CA GLU A 11 17.62 19.23 -10.99
C GLU A 11 16.60 19.83 -10.02
N GLU A 12 15.35 19.39 -10.08
CA GLU A 12 14.26 19.86 -9.21
C GLU A 12 14.09 19.00 -7.94
N TYR A 13 14.65 17.79 -7.94
CA TYR A 13 14.43 16.81 -6.88
C TYR A 13 14.84 17.33 -5.50
N GLU A 14 16.04 17.88 -5.35
CA GLU A 14 16.52 18.39 -4.05
C GLU A 14 15.60 19.51 -3.52
N LYS A 15 15.11 20.38 -4.40
CA LYS A 15 14.22 21.48 -4.04
C LYS A 15 12.90 20.93 -3.48
N TYR A 16 12.24 20.02 -4.20
CA TYR A 16 10.96 19.48 -3.76
C TYR A 16 11.09 18.52 -2.57
N LEU A 17 12.17 17.74 -2.48
CA LEU A 17 12.49 16.95 -1.31
C LEU A 17 12.68 17.83 -0.07
N THR A 18 13.39 18.95 -0.20
CA THR A 18 13.58 19.90 0.91
C THR A 18 12.25 20.49 1.38
N LEU A 19 11.33 20.81 0.46
CA LEU A 19 9.99 21.30 0.81
C LEU A 19 9.18 20.22 1.53
N ALA A 20 9.13 19.00 1.00
CA ALA A 20 8.47 17.88 1.66
C ALA A 20 9.06 17.60 3.05
N TYR A 21 10.39 17.56 3.17
CA TYR A 21 11.10 17.40 4.44
C TYR A 21 10.71 18.48 5.46
N LYS A 22 10.59 19.75 5.04
CA LYS A 22 10.17 20.85 5.92
C LYS A 22 8.74 20.73 6.45
N GLU A 23 7.84 20.08 5.71
CA GLU A 23 6.45 19.85 6.13
C GLU A 23 6.26 18.62 7.02
N THR A 24 7.24 17.72 7.09
CA THR A 24 7.15 16.55 7.97
C THR A 24 7.05 16.93 9.46
N LYS A 25 6.36 16.11 10.25
CA LYS A 25 6.07 16.40 11.68
C LYS A 25 7.02 15.73 12.67
N PHE A 26 8.01 14.96 12.20
CA PHE A 26 8.98 14.33 13.09
C PHE A 26 10.04 15.34 13.59
N PRO A 27 10.74 15.06 14.71
CA PRO A 27 11.80 15.92 15.22
C PRO A 27 12.97 16.04 14.23
N LYS A 28 13.34 17.27 13.86
CA LYS A 28 14.39 17.55 12.88
C LYS A 28 15.69 17.95 13.57
N PRO A 29 16.87 17.50 13.07
CA PRO A 29 18.15 17.96 13.59
C PRO A 29 18.28 19.49 13.53
N ARG A 30 18.70 20.06 14.65
CA ARG A 30 18.95 21.51 14.78
C ARG A 30 20.42 21.76 15.09
N THR A 31 20.91 22.92 14.69
CA THR A 31 22.24 23.41 15.08
C THR A 31 22.25 23.81 16.56
N ALA A 32 23.42 24.04 17.15
CA ALA A 32 23.56 24.50 18.53
C ALA A 32 22.84 25.85 18.80
N LEU A 33 22.58 26.63 17.75
CA LEU A 33 21.82 27.88 17.78
C LEU A 33 20.30 27.68 17.59
N GLY A 34 19.81 26.44 17.53
CA GLY A 34 18.39 26.11 17.39
C GLY A 34 17.82 26.20 15.96
N LEU A 35 18.63 26.53 14.96
CA LEU A 35 18.21 26.60 13.56
C LEU A 35 18.12 25.20 12.94
N LEU A 36 17.20 25.00 12.00
CA LEU A 36 17.12 23.74 11.25
C LEU A 36 18.44 23.51 10.50
N LYS A 37 19.05 22.34 10.70
CA LYS A 37 20.29 21.98 10.03
C LYS A 37 20.00 21.76 8.54
N LYS A 38 20.85 22.31 7.66
CA LYS A 38 20.86 21.92 6.24
C LYS A 38 21.39 20.49 6.13
N LEU A 39 20.60 19.59 5.55
CA LEU A 39 20.95 18.17 5.43
C LEU A 39 21.17 17.81 3.96
N PRO A 40 22.13 16.92 3.65
CA PRO A 40 22.22 16.29 2.34
C PRO A 40 20.93 15.54 1.96
N VAL A 41 20.70 15.36 0.67
CA VAL A 41 19.54 14.62 0.11
C VAL A 41 19.35 13.26 0.78
N SER A 42 20.41 12.45 0.84
CA SER A 42 20.36 11.10 1.42
C SER A 42 19.99 11.08 2.91
N GLU A 43 20.39 12.11 3.66
CA GLU A 43 20.02 12.23 5.08
C GLU A 43 18.55 12.63 5.25
N MET A 44 18.03 13.53 4.40
CA MET A 44 16.61 13.89 4.41
C MET A 44 15.74 12.67 4.09
N GLU A 45 16.08 11.93 3.03
CA GLU A 45 15.38 10.70 2.63
C GLU A 45 15.38 9.67 3.77
N LYS A 46 16.57 9.40 4.34
CA LYS A 46 16.71 8.45 5.44
C LYS A 46 15.84 8.85 6.64
N LEU A 47 15.87 10.12 7.04
CA LEU A 47 15.04 10.60 8.14
C LEU A 47 13.55 10.48 7.83
N MET A 48 13.13 10.83 6.62
CA MET A 48 11.74 10.68 6.20
C MET A 48 11.32 9.21 6.26
N LEU A 49 12.04 8.32 5.58
CA LEU A 49 11.74 6.88 5.56
C LEU A 49 11.72 6.25 6.95
N THR A 50 12.68 6.60 7.81
CA THR A 50 12.76 6.05 9.18
C THR A 50 11.57 6.47 10.05
N ASN A 51 10.98 7.64 9.77
CA ASN A 51 9.86 8.18 10.55
C ASN A 51 8.49 7.91 9.90
N ILE A 52 8.42 7.18 8.79
CA ILE A 52 7.15 6.70 8.24
C ILE A 52 6.53 5.73 9.25
N LYS A 53 5.31 6.04 9.68
CA LYS A 53 4.51 5.13 10.50
C LYS A 53 3.57 4.38 9.57
N ILE A 54 3.71 3.06 9.52
CA ILE A 54 2.80 2.17 8.80
C ILE A 54 1.85 1.60 9.83
N THR A 55 0.56 1.84 9.66
CA THR A 55 -0.50 1.32 10.52
C THR A 55 -1.08 0.02 9.94
N ASP A 56 -1.79 -0.72 10.78
CA ASP A 56 -2.53 -1.90 10.33
C ASP A 56 -3.57 -1.56 9.25
N ASP A 57 -4.20 -0.39 9.33
CA ASP A 57 -5.17 0.08 8.34
C ASP A 57 -4.52 0.38 6.99
N ASP A 58 -3.30 0.94 6.98
CA ASP A 58 -2.53 1.12 5.75
C ASP A 58 -2.26 -0.22 5.06
N LEU A 59 -1.95 -1.26 5.85
CA LEU A 59 -1.72 -2.61 5.34
C LEU A 59 -3.01 -3.26 4.83
N ARG A 60 -4.14 -3.06 5.51
CA ARG A 60 -5.47 -3.51 5.03
C ARG A 60 -5.84 -2.84 3.71
N ALA A 61 -5.66 -1.53 3.62
CA ALA A 61 -5.93 -0.76 2.41
C ALA A 61 -5.07 -1.27 1.23
N LEU A 62 -3.77 -1.49 1.47
CA LEU A 62 -2.86 -2.05 0.47
C LEU A 62 -3.27 -3.46 0.03
N ALA A 63 -3.69 -4.33 0.97
CA ALA A 63 -4.16 -5.67 0.65
C ALA A 63 -5.45 -5.63 -0.20
N HIS A 64 -6.41 -4.77 0.17
CA HIS A 64 -7.65 -4.57 -0.57
C HIS A 64 -7.40 -4.03 -1.97
N GLN A 65 -6.53 -3.03 -2.13
CA GLN A 65 -6.16 -2.47 -3.43
C GLN A 65 -5.59 -3.55 -4.35
N ARG A 66 -4.65 -4.38 -3.85
CA ARG A 66 -4.08 -5.49 -4.62
C ARG A 66 -5.14 -6.51 -5.04
N ALA A 67 -6.02 -6.90 -4.12
CA ALA A 67 -7.11 -7.83 -4.42
C ALA A 67 -8.10 -7.25 -5.46
N SER A 68 -8.40 -5.95 -5.37
CA SER A 68 -9.26 -5.23 -6.31
C SER A 68 -8.67 -5.20 -7.71
N THR A 69 -7.38 -4.85 -7.84
CA THR A 69 -6.69 -4.90 -9.15
C THR A 69 -6.72 -6.29 -9.76
N VAL A 70 -6.53 -7.35 -8.96
CA VAL A 70 -6.63 -8.73 -9.43
C VAL A 70 -8.06 -9.09 -9.85
N GLN A 71 -9.06 -8.71 -9.08
CA GLN A 71 -10.47 -8.90 -9.43
C GLN A 71 -10.79 -8.22 -10.77
N GLU A 72 -10.40 -6.96 -10.96
CA GLU A 72 -10.59 -6.23 -12.21
C GLU A 72 -9.95 -6.94 -13.41
N LEU A 73 -8.74 -7.49 -13.25
CA LEU A 73 -8.07 -8.25 -14.31
C LEU A 73 -8.85 -9.52 -14.67
N ILE A 74 -9.39 -10.24 -13.68
CA ILE A 74 -10.22 -11.42 -13.92
C ILE A 74 -11.52 -11.03 -14.64
N LEU A 75 -12.18 -9.97 -14.19
CA LEU A 75 -13.42 -9.48 -14.82
C LEU A 75 -13.19 -9.09 -16.28
N LYS A 76 -12.07 -8.43 -16.59
CA LYS A 76 -11.68 -8.08 -17.97
C LYS A 76 -11.49 -9.30 -18.88
N SER A 77 -11.23 -10.48 -18.33
CA SER A 77 -11.15 -11.71 -19.13
C SER A 77 -12.50 -12.13 -19.73
N GLY A 78 -13.62 -11.71 -19.12
CA GLY A 78 -14.98 -12.09 -19.52
C GLY A 78 -15.36 -13.56 -19.24
N GLN A 79 -14.47 -14.36 -18.65
CA GLN A 79 -14.68 -15.80 -18.47
C GLN A 79 -15.48 -16.15 -17.21
N ILE A 80 -15.57 -15.22 -16.26
CA ILE A 80 -16.19 -15.45 -14.95
C ILE A 80 -17.22 -14.35 -14.70
N ASN A 81 -18.44 -14.75 -14.33
CA ASN A 81 -19.49 -13.80 -13.95
C ASN A 81 -19.05 -13.01 -12.69
N PRO A 82 -19.17 -11.66 -12.69
CA PRO A 82 -18.82 -10.83 -11.54
C PRO A 82 -19.43 -11.28 -10.20
N GLU A 83 -20.66 -11.80 -10.21
CA GLU A 83 -21.36 -12.29 -9.02
C GLU A 83 -20.68 -13.49 -8.34
N ARG A 84 -19.65 -14.06 -8.97
CA ARG A 84 -18.88 -15.21 -8.44
C ARG A 84 -17.53 -14.82 -7.85
N ILE A 85 -17.15 -13.54 -7.90
CA ILE A 85 -15.84 -13.09 -7.44
C ILE A 85 -16.02 -12.18 -6.23
N PHE A 86 -15.41 -12.59 -5.11
CA PHE A 86 -15.50 -11.88 -3.84
C PHE A 86 -14.11 -11.54 -3.34
N ILE A 87 -13.96 -10.34 -2.77
CA ILE A 87 -12.77 -9.96 -2.01
C ILE A 87 -13.09 -10.23 -0.54
N ILE A 88 -12.23 -11.02 0.10
CA ILE A 88 -12.36 -11.35 1.52
C ILE A 88 -11.23 -10.65 2.26
N GLU A 89 -11.57 -9.91 3.30
CA GLU A 89 -10.58 -9.28 4.15
C GLU A 89 -9.78 -10.34 4.93
N PRO A 90 -8.44 -10.27 4.95
CA PRO A 90 -7.64 -11.24 5.66
C PRO A 90 -7.82 -11.09 7.17
N LYS A 91 -7.96 -12.21 7.88
CA LYS A 91 -8.04 -12.23 9.35
C LYS A 91 -6.76 -11.72 10.03
N ASN A 92 -5.61 -11.92 9.38
CA ASN A 92 -4.29 -11.53 9.86
C ASN A 92 -3.53 -10.77 8.78
N LEU A 93 -2.80 -9.73 9.15
CA LEU A 93 -1.95 -8.96 8.24
C LEU A 93 -0.60 -9.61 7.96
N THR A 94 -0.24 -10.62 8.75
CA THR A 94 0.95 -11.45 8.50
C THR A 94 0.51 -12.76 7.85
N PRO A 95 0.89 -13.00 6.59
CA PRO A 95 0.57 -14.25 5.92
C PRO A 95 1.46 -15.38 6.44
N GLU A 96 0.95 -16.61 6.34
CA GLU A 96 1.75 -17.80 6.63
C GLU A 96 3.00 -17.86 5.72
N LYS A 97 4.14 -18.23 6.31
CA LYS A 97 5.37 -18.45 5.56
C LYS A 97 5.24 -19.74 4.75
N LYS A 98 5.35 -19.61 3.44
CA LYS A 98 5.35 -20.73 2.50
C LYS A 98 6.65 -20.69 1.70
N GLU A 99 7.28 -21.84 1.52
CA GLU A 99 8.54 -21.94 0.78
C GLU A 99 8.35 -21.43 -0.65
N ASN A 100 9.32 -20.68 -1.17
CA ASN A 100 9.30 -20.06 -2.50
C ASN A 100 8.16 -19.05 -2.76
N LEU A 101 7.42 -18.58 -1.73
CA LEU A 101 6.38 -17.56 -1.88
C LEU A 101 6.69 -16.29 -1.08
N LYS A 102 6.48 -15.14 -1.73
CA LYS A 102 6.57 -13.82 -1.06
C LYS A 102 5.39 -13.62 -0.10
N ASN A 103 5.60 -12.82 0.94
CA ASN A 103 4.53 -12.38 1.84
C ASN A 103 3.56 -11.42 1.13
N SER A 104 4.02 -10.65 0.15
CA SER A 104 3.17 -9.78 -0.67
C SER A 104 2.47 -10.59 -1.78
N ARG A 105 1.32 -11.19 -1.47
CA ARG A 105 0.53 -12.01 -2.42
C ARG A 105 -0.96 -11.86 -2.20
N VAL A 106 -1.73 -12.21 -3.23
CA VAL A 106 -3.18 -12.44 -3.16
C VAL A 106 -3.39 -13.96 -3.17
N GLU A 107 -4.22 -14.47 -2.26
CA GLU A 107 -4.58 -15.90 -2.20
C GLU A 107 -5.96 -16.12 -2.83
N PHE A 108 -6.10 -17.21 -3.60
CA PHE A 108 -7.36 -17.60 -4.24
C PHE A 108 -7.91 -18.84 -3.55
N SER A 109 -9.22 -18.86 -3.35
CA SER A 109 -9.98 -20.03 -2.90
C SER A 109 -11.21 -20.20 -3.79
N LEU A 110 -11.60 -21.45 -4.02
CA LEU A 110 -12.81 -21.80 -4.76
C LEU A 110 -13.75 -22.49 -3.79
N GLU A 111 -14.84 -21.80 -3.44
CA GLU A 111 -15.82 -22.29 -2.48
C GLU A 111 -17.10 -22.72 -3.19
N ARG A 112 -17.67 -23.84 -2.75
CA ARG A 112 -19.02 -24.25 -3.16
C ARG A 112 -20.01 -23.79 -2.09
N PHE A 113 -20.71 -22.71 -2.37
CA PHE A 113 -21.85 -22.32 -1.54
C PHE A 113 -23.03 -23.26 -1.85
N ALA A 114 -23.26 -24.25 -0.97
CA ALA A 114 -24.47 -25.04 -1.01
C ALA A 114 -25.64 -24.17 -0.53
N VAL A 115 -26.57 -23.85 -1.43
CA VAL A 115 -27.86 -23.30 -1.05
C VAL A 115 -28.56 -24.39 -0.22
N LYS A 116 -28.73 -24.16 1.09
CA LYS A 116 -29.61 -25.01 1.90
C LYS A 116 -31.03 -24.81 1.38
N GLY A 117 -31.51 -25.76 0.58
CA GLY A 117 -32.91 -25.81 0.19
C GLY A 117 -33.77 -25.95 1.43
N ASN A 118 -34.67 -25.00 1.65
CA ASN A 118 -35.77 -25.16 2.60
C ASN A 118 -36.66 -26.28 2.06
N ALA A 119 -36.47 -27.49 2.57
CA ALA A 119 -37.51 -28.51 2.52
C ALA A 119 -38.55 -28.12 3.59
N SER A 120 -39.62 -27.45 3.16
CA SER A 120 -40.84 -27.33 3.94
C SER A 120 -41.84 -28.36 3.42
N ASN A 121 -42.15 -29.27 4.34
CA ASN A 121 -43.25 -30.23 4.46
C ASN A 121 -44.41 -30.11 3.47
#